data_AF-A0A9W8I6B2-F1
#
_entry.id   AF-A0A9W8I6B2-F1
#
_cell.length_a   1.000
_cell.length_b   1.000
_cell.length_c   1.000
_cell.angle_alpha   90.00
_cell.angle_beta   90.00
_cell.angle_gamma   90.00
#
_symmetry.space_group_name_H-M   'P 1'
#
loop_
_entity.id
_entity.type
_entity.pdbx_description
1 polymer ?
#
loop_
_entity_poly.entity_id
_entity_poly.type
_entity_poly.pdbx_seq_one_letter_code
_entity_poly.pdbx_strand_id
1 'polypeptide(L)'
;MELTRRAVPNMGIPTMETSIPTQNMDSILNRNTPTRSIYQISLDLLDKLACIDGFDVYLKSLLEDTSREAKGSTPYLNPIQLLWDTFRQGTSLCVIYNALQPAEPLSTTLDESSNLLRQRKDRVYRFVKACKDNHIVKEEDLFTISELFKDDTNSFVKVLKTIEIVVDTIQSRGLLDTSRLTEKPSARFAEAQLGPPQDNRERAIKELVETERKYVHDLEQLQAYMDELIKKNVVSSDTIRYMFANLNSIVDFQRRFLI
;
A
#
# COMPACT_ATOMS: atom_id res chain seq x y z
N MET A 1 -51.26 80.04 0.70
CA MET A 1 -50.43 79.28 1.65
C MET A 1 -50.63 77.81 1.29
N GLU A 2 -49.72 77.31 0.46
CA GLU A 2 -48.64 76.37 0.86
C GLU A 2 -49.15 74.92 0.75
N LEU A 3 -48.89 74.20 -0.35
CA LEU A 3 -47.67 73.46 -0.73
C LEU A 3 -47.17 72.48 0.33
N THR A 4 -46.74 71.31 -0.18
CA THR A 4 -45.90 70.25 0.42
C THR A 4 -46.63 69.11 1.15
N ARG A 5 -46.21 67.83 1.03
CA ARG A 5 -45.09 67.19 0.31
C ARG A 5 -45.41 65.69 0.17
N ARG A 6 -45.17 65.13 -1.02
CA ARG A 6 -45.02 63.68 -1.25
C ARG A 6 -43.81 63.17 -0.45
N ALA A 7 -43.97 62.04 0.23
CA ALA A 7 -42.88 61.32 0.87
C ALA A 7 -41.95 60.70 -0.19
N VAL A 8 -40.66 60.87 0.01
CA VAL A 8 -39.56 60.45 -0.87
C VAL A 8 -39.20 58.99 -0.58
N PRO A 9 -38.93 58.13 -1.58
CA PRO A 9 -38.42 56.78 -1.36
C PRO A 9 -36.97 56.81 -0.89
N ASN A 10 -36.66 55.92 0.05
CA ASN A 10 -35.34 55.69 0.62
C ASN A 10 -34.36 55.25 -0.49
N MET A 11 -33.36 56.07 -0.83
CA MET A 11 -32.27 55.66 -1.72
C MET A 11 -31.36 54.69 -0.96
N GLY A 12 -31.40 53.41 -1.34
CA GLY A 12 -30.42 52.41 -0.93
C GLY A 12 -29.03 52.77 -1.47
N ILE A 13 -28.05 52.74 -0.58
CA ILE A 13 -26.62 52.88 -0.87
C ILE A 13 -26.19 51.67 -1.73
N PRO A 14 -25.48 51.84 -2.85
CA PRO A 14 -25.02 50.70 -3.64
C PRO A 14 -23.82 50.05 -2.92
N THR A 15 -24.02 48.83 -2.42
CA THR A 15 -22.96 47.95 -1.96
C THR A 15 -22.08 47.55 -3.15
N MET A 16 -20.82 48.01 -3.16
CA MET A 16 -19.77 47.47 -4.03
C MET A 16 -19.53 46.00 -3.65
N GLU A 17 -20.03 45.08 -4.46
CA GLU A 17 -19.61 43.68 -4.39
C GLU A 17 -18.13 43.59 -4.78
N THR A 18 -17.27 43.46 -3.78
CA THR A 18 -15.87 43.14 -4.00
C THR A 18 -15.83 41.66 -4.36
N SER A 19 -15.78 41.37 -5.67
CA SER A 19 -15.62 40.02 -6.19
C SER A 19 -14.28 39.45 -5.72
N ILE A 20 -14.31 38.64 -4.67
CA ILE A 20 -13.16 37.79 -4.30
C ILE A 20 -13.07 36.73 -5.41
N PRO A 21 -11.94 36.61 -6.13
CA PRO A 21 -11.81 35.57 -7.13
C PRO A 21 -11.85 34.22 -6.41
N THR A 22 -12.91 33.46 -6.69
CA THR A 22 -13.04 32.07 -6.29
C THR A 22 -11.88 31.34 -6.95
N GLN A 23 -10.83 31.02 -6.18
CA GLN A 23 -9.79 30.13 -6.66
C GLN A 23 -10.45 28.81 -6.97
N ASN A 24 -10.46 28.45 -8.25
CA ASN A 24 -10.80 27.10 -8.71
C ASN A 24 -9.88 26.13 -7.96
N MET A 25 -10.41 25.49 -6.92
CA MET A 25 -9.73 24.47 -6.11
C MET A 25 -9.60 23.12 -6.84
N ASP A 26 -9.79 23.10 -8.16
CA ASP A 26 -9.46 21.97 -9.02
C ASP A 26 -7.99 22.06 -9.46
N SER A 27 -7.08 22.15 -8.49
CA SER A 27 -5.66 21.94 -8.78
C SER A 27 -5.46 20.47 -9.13
N ILE A 28 -4.70 20.17 -10.18
CA ILE A 28 -4.31 18.80 -10.56
C ILE A 28 -3.61 18.10 -9.37
N LEU A 29 -2.99 18.86 -8.46
CA LEU A 29 -2.42 18.39 -7.19
C LEU A 29 -3.44 17.85 -6.18
N ASN A 30 -4.72 18.21 -6.33
CA ASN A 30 -5.81 17.80 -5.44
C ASN A 30 -6.74 16.75 -6.09
N ARG A 31 -6.43 16.31 -7.31
CA ARG A 31 -7.10 15.16 -7.91
C ARG A 31 -6.47 13.90 -7.34
N ASN A 32 -7.20 13.24 -6.44
CA ASN A 32 -6.92 11.87 -6.01
C ASN A 32 -7.00 10.96 -7.25
N THR A 33 -5.90 10.85 -7.97
CA THR A 33 -5.74 9.81 -9.00
C THR A 33 -5.79 8.48 -8.25
N PRO A 34 -6.52 7.46 -8.72
CA PRO A 34 -6.82 6.24 -7.95
C PRO A 34 -5.61 5.29 -7.83
N THR A 35 -4.38 5.81 -7.81
CA THR A 35 -3.22 4.98 -7.50
C THR A 35 -3.23 4.71 -5.99
N ARG A 36 -3.18 3.43 -5.60
CA ARG A 36 -3.04 3.07 -4.20
C ARG A 36 -1.57 3.15 -3.82
N SER A 37 -1.27 3.79 -2.68
CA SER A 37 0.10 3.80 -2.16
C SER A 37 0.54 2.40 -1.75
N ILE A 38 1.86 2.12 -1.72
CA ILE A 38 2.38 0.82 -1.26
C ILE A 38 1.87 0.46 0.13
N TYR A 39 1.70 1.47 1.00
CA TYR A 39 1.13 1.32 2.33
C TYR A 39 -0.32 0.86 2.27
N GLN A 40 -1.16 1.49 1.44
CA GLN A 40 -2.57 1.13 1.31
C GLN A 40 -2.76 -0.25 0.66
N ILE A 41 -1.90 -0.60 -0.31
CA ILE A 41 -1.85 -1.95 -0.91
C ILE A 41 -1.52 -2.98 0.17
N SER A 42 -0.53 -2.68 1.02
CA SER A 42 -0.13 -3.58 2.11
C SER A 42 -1.26 -3.82 3.12
N LEU A 43 -2.01 -2.78 3.47
CA LEU A 43 -3.17 -2.91 4.37
C LEU A 43 -4.30 -3.76 3.77
N ASP A 44 -4.67 -3.50 2.51
CA ASP A 44 -5.72 -4.27 1.82
C ASP A 44 -5.31 -5.75 1.67
N LEU A 45 -4.05 -5.98 1.32
CA LEU A 45 -3.52 -7.33 1.16
C LEU A 45 -3.50 -8.09 2.49
N LEU A 46 -3.14 -7.44 3.61
CA LEU A 46 -3.21 -8.06 4.95
C LEU A 46 -4.61 -8.56 5.29
N ASP A 47 -5.65 -7.75 5.04
CA ASP A 47 -7.03 -8.14 5.31
C ASP A 47 -7.46 -9.34 4.46
N LYS A 48 -7.12 -9.33 3.16
CA LYS A 48 -7.43 -10.45 2.26
C LYS A 48 -6.67 -11.72 2.62
N LEU A 49 -5.39 -11.60 3.00
CA LEU A 49 -4.55 -12.73 3.39
C LEU A 49 -5.07 -13.41 4.67
N ALA A 50 -5.61 -12.65 5.62
CA ALA A 50 -6.22 -13.22 6.83
C ALA A 50 -7.47 -14.07 6.53
N CYS A 51 -8.12 -13.89 5.39
CA CYS A 51 -9.22 -14.74 4.94
C CYS A 51 -8.74 -16.11 4.38
N ILE A 52 -7.44 -16.31 4.16
CA ILE A 52 -6.88 -17.55 3.60
C ILE A 52 -6.63 -18.58 4.71
N ASP A 53 -7.14 -19.80 4.53
CA ASP A 53 -6.95 -20.87 5.51
C ASP A 53 -5.48 -21.24 5.70
N GLY A 54 -5.07 -21.44 6.96
CA GLY A 54 -3.68 -21.68 7.36
C GLY A 54 -2.73 -20.49 7.24
N PHE A 55 -3.19 -19.30 6.80
CA PHE A 55 -2.33 -18.11 6.73
C PHE A 55 -2.19 -17.37 8.07
N ASP A 56 -3.09 -17.64 9.02
CA ASP A 56 -3.10 -17.08 10.37
C ASP A 56 -1.77 -17.28 11.11
N VAL A 57 -1.07 -18.40 10.87
CA VAL A 57 0.25 -18.70 11.47
C VAL A 57 1.28 -17.61 11.19
N TYR A 58 1.23 -16.98 10.00
CA TYR A 58 2.15 -15.91 9.62
C TYR A 58 1.74 -14.55 10.19
N LEU A 59 0.48 -14.41 10.61
CA LEU A 59 -0.06 -13.20 11.23
C LEU A 59 -0.10 -13.29 12.75
N LYS A 60 0.30 -14.42 13.37
CA LYS A 60 0.30 -14.59 14.83
C LYS A 60 1.01 -13.48 15.58
N SER A 61 2.20 -13.06 15.12
CA SER A 61 2.94 -11.96 15.76
C SER A 61 2.20 -10.62 15.72
N LEU A 62 1.25 -10.45 14.81
CA LEU A 62 0.38 -9.29 14.72
C LEU A 62 -0.91 -9.48 15.55
N LEU A 63 -1.49 -10.67 15.54
CA LEU A 63 -2.80 -10.99 16.12
C LEU A 63 -2.74 -11.33 17.61
N GLU A 64 -1.63 -11.89 18.07
CA GLU A 64 -1.41 -12.17 19.48
C GLU A 64 -1.05 -10.86 20.17
N ASP A 65 -1.96 -10.35 20.99
CA ASP A 65 -1.70 -9.28 21.95
C ASP A 65 -0.74 -9.81 23.02
N THR A 66 0.53 -10.02 22.66
CA THR A 66 1.55 -10.01 23.70
C THR A 66 1.52 -8.60 24.26
N SER A 67 0.85 -8.49 25.41
CA SER A 67 1.08 -7.45 26.41
C SER A 67 2.55 -7.05 26.36
N ARG A 68 2.80 -5.74 26.51
CA ARG A 68 4.08 -5.02 26.36
C ARG A 68 5.25 -5.54 27.24
N GLU A 69 5.20 -6.78 27.71
CA GLU A 69 6.06 -7.41 28.70
C GLU A 69 6.75 -8.69 28.20
N ALA A 70 6.41 -9.23 27.02
CA ALA A 70 7.16 -10.33 26.41
C ALA A 70 8.48 -9.80 25.80
N LYS A 71 9.55 -9.79 26.59
CA LYS A 71 10.93 -9.47 26.16
C LYS A 71 11.32 -10.32 24.94
N GLY A 72 11.23 -9.74 23.74
CA GLY A 72 11.74 -10.34 22.50
C GLY A 72 10.85 -10.20 21.27
N SER A 73 9.57 -9.84 21.44
CA SER A 73 8.67 -9.55 20.31
C SER A 73 8.67 -8.05 20.04
N THR A 74 9.33 -7.60 18.96
CA THR A 74 9.13 -6.25 18.44
C THR A 74 7.82 -6.25 17.66
N PRO A 75 6.76 -5.57 18.11
CA PRO A 75 5.54 -5.46 17.32
C PRO A 75 5.90 -4.85 15.96
N TYR A 76 5.39 -5.44 14.88
CA TYR A 76 5.55 -4.83 13.56
C TYR A 76 4.88 -3.47 13.58
N LEU A 77 5.66 -2.40 13.47
CA LEU A 77 5.16 -1.03 13.44
C LEU A 77 4.69 -0.62 12.03
N ASN A 78 4.99 -1.44 11.03
CA ASN A 78 4.70 -1.15 9.63
C ASN A 78 4.20 -2.40 8.87
N PRO A 79 3.08 -2.31 8.13
CA PRO A 79 2.49 -3.42 7.39
C PRO A 79 3.35 -3.87 6.20
N ILE A 80 4.13 -2.96 5.60
CA ILE A 80 5.03 -3.25 4.48
C ILE A 80 6.13 -4.21 4.96
N GLN A 81 6.76 -3.91 6.09
CA GLN A 81 7.81 -4.76 6.68
C GLN A 81 7.27 -6.13 7.10
N LEU A 82 6.07 -6.15 7.72
CA LEU A 82 5.41 -7.41 8.09
C LEU A 82 5.21 -8.31 6.86
N LEU A 83 4.63 -7.78 5.78
CA LEU A 83 4.42 -8.53 4.55
C LEU A 83 5.74 -8.96 3.93
N TRP A 84 6.75 -8.11 3.94
CA TRP A 84 8.05 -8.42 3.36
C TRP A 84 8.71 -9.61 4.06
N ASP A 85 8.76 -9.57 5.39
CA ASP A 85 9.31 -10.66 6.19
C ASP A 85 8.47 -11.93 6.06
N THR A 86 7.14 -11.79 5.99
CA THR A 86 6.22 -12.91 5.77
C THR A 86 6.51 -13.60 4.44
N PHE A 87 6.60 -12.87 3.33
CA PHE A 87 6.84 -13.46 2.02
C PHE A 87 8.25 -14.03 1.87
N ARG A 88 9.25 -13.45 2.55
CA ARG A 88 10.62 -14.00 2.61
C ARG A 88 10.72 -15.38 3.28
N GLN A 89 9.69 -15.81 4.03
CA GLN A 89 9.61 -17.19 4.55
C GLN A 89 9.38 -18.22 3.44
N GLY A 90 8.83 -17.81 2.29
CA GLY A 90 8.57 -18.66 1.11
C GLY A 90 7.42 -19.66 1.30
N THR A 91 7.28 -20.29 2.47
CA THR A 91 6.15 -21.18 2.79
C THR A 91 4.82 -20.43 2.82
N SER A 92 4.82 -19.15 3.23
CA SER A 92 3.66 -18.26 3.18
C SER A 92 3.11 -18.14 1.75
N LEU A 93 3.99 -17.98 0.76
CA LEU A 93 3.60 -17.96 -0.66
C LEU A 93 3.02 -19.29 -1.12
N CYS A 94 3.54 -20.41 -0.62
CA CYS A 94 2.98 -21.73 -0.91
C CYS A 94 1.55 -21.87 -0.36
N VAL A 95 1.29 -21.37 0.85
CA VAL A 95 -0.07 -21.33 1.43
C VAL A 95 -1.01 -20.49 0.56
N ILE A 96 -0.58 -19.30 0.15
CA ILE A 96 -1.36 -18.43 -0.74
C ILE A 96 -1.70 -19.17 -2.05
N TYR A 97 -0.72 -19.80 -2.69
CA TYR A 97 -0.98 -20.52 -3.93
C TYR A 97 -1.92 -21.72 -3.73
N ASN A 98 -1.76 -22.47 -2.64
CA ASN A 98 -2.60 -23.64 -2.35
C ASN A 98 -4.07 -23.27 -2.11
N ALA A 99 -4.35 -22.04 -1.71
CA ALA A 99 -5.72 -21.53 -1.59
C ALA A 99 -6.44 -21.42 -2.95
N LEU A 100 -5.73 -21.48 -4.08
CA LEU A 100 -6.33 -21.64 -5.42
C LEU A 100 -6.85 -23.06 -5.69
N GLN A 101 -6.63 -24.00 -4.77
CA GLN A 101 -6.96 -25.42 -4.88
C GLN A 101 -6.38 -26.08 -6.15
N PRO A 102 -5.04 -26.00 -6.36
CA PRO A 102 -4.38 -26.62 -7.51
C PRO A 102 -4.48 -28.16 -7.43
N ALA A 103 -4.35 -28.82 -8.59
CA ALA A 103 -4.28 -30.28 -8.64
C ALA A 103 -3.08 -30.84 -7.85
N GLU A 104 -1.95 -30.12 -7.87
CA GLU A 104 -0.75 -30.45 -7.11
C GLU A 104 -0.40 -29.29 -6.15
N PRO A 105 -0.74 -29.41 -4.86
CA PRO A 105 -0.39 -28.40 -3.85
C PRO A 105 1.13 -28.29 -3.62
N LEU A 106 1.59 -27.06 -3.41
CA LEU A 106 2.97 -26.79 -3.01
C LEU A 106 3.19 -27.17 -1.54
N SER A 107 4.32 -27.79 -1.22
CA SER A 107 4.64 -28.13 0.17
C SER A 107 4.90 -26.86 1.00
N THR A 108 4.25 -26.78 2.16
CA THR A 108 4.23 -25.63 3.08
C THR A 108 5.16 -25.81 4.29
N THR A 109 5.92 -26.90 4.32
CA THR A 109 6.86 -27.25 5.39
C THR A 109 8.30 -26.99 4.96
N LEU A 110 9.17 -26.72 5.92
CA LEU A 110 10.61 -26.70 5.72
C LEU A 110 11.19 -27.90 6.48
N ASP A 111 12.21 -28.52 5.89
CA ASP A 111 12.93 -29.59 6.55
C ASP A 111 13.83 -28.99 7.64
N GLU A 112 14.09 -29.73 8.71
CA GLU A 112 14.98 -29.35 9.83
C GLU A 112 16.48 -29.25 9.44
N SER A 113 16.78 -29.18 8.13
CA SER A 113 18.13 -29.08 7.60
C SER A 113 18.75 -27.69 7.84
N SER A 114 20.09 -27.64 7.88
CA SER A 114 20.86 -26.43 8.17
C SER A 114 20.76 -25.31 7.12
N ASN A 115 20.18 -25.55 5.94
CA ASN A 115 20.15 -24.56 4.85
C ASN A 115 18.77 -23.91 4.65
N LEU A 116 18.28 -23.27 5.70
CA LEU A 116 16.95 -22.62 5.72
C LEU A 116 16.78 -21.60 4.59
N LEU A 117 17.79 -20.76 4.32
CA LEU A 117 17.71 -19.74 3.27
C LEU A 117 17.52 -20.36 1.88
N ARG A 118 18.25 -21.44 1.57
CA ARG A 118 18.09 -22.15 0.30
C ARG A 118 16.69 -22.76 0.19
N GLN A 119 16.17 -23.33 1.27
CA GLN A 119 14.81 -23.86 1.27
C GLN A 119 13.76 -22.75 1.07
N ARG A 120 13.90 -21.61 1.74
CA ARG A 120 13.00 -20.45 1.53
C ARG A 120 13.02 -19.98 0.07
N LYS A 121 14.21 -19.85 -0.53
CA LYS A 121 14.35 -19.50 -1.95
C LYS A 121 13.74 -20.55 -2.88
N ASP A 122 13.86 -21.83 -2.55
CA ASP A 122 13.21 -22.92 -3.28
C ASP A 122 11.67 -22.84 -3.20
N ARG A 123 11.10 -22.52 -2.03
CA ARG A 123 9.64 -22.28 -1.89
C ARG A 123 9.16 -21.11 -2.75
N VAL A 124 9.91 -19.99 -2.73
CA VAL A 124 9.64 -18.83 -3.58
C VAL A 124 9.71 -19.20 -5.07
N TYR A 125 10.74 -19.95 -5.47
CA TYR A 125 10.87 -20.44 -6.84
C TYR A 125 9.67 -21.29 -7.26
N ARG A 126 9.26 -22.25 -6.43
CA ARG A 126 8.11 -23.12 -6.70
C ARG A 126 6.82 -22.33 -6.84
N PHE A 127 6.59 -21.34 -5.98
CA PHE A 127 5.47 -20.41 -6.10
C PHE A 127 5.47 -19.68 -7.45
N VAL A 128 6.58 -18.99 -7.79
CA VAL A 128 6.69 -18.22 -9.04
C VAL A 128 6.49 -19.13 -10.26
N LYS A 129 7.11 -20.32 -10.25
CA LYS A 129 6.96 -21.32 -11.32
C LYS A 129 5.50 -21.79 -11.43
N ALA A 130 4.85 -22.11 -10.32
CA ALA A 130 3.47 -22.59 -10.33
C ALA A 130 2.48 -21.51 -10.80
N CYS A 131 2.69 -20.24 -10.43
CA CYS A 131 1.92 -19.11 -10.95
C CYS A 131 2.08 -18.95 -12.48
N LYS A 132 3.30 -19.13 -13.00
CA LYS A 132 3.60 -19.09 -14.44
C LYS A 132 2.95 -20.25 -15.19
N ASP A 133 3.22 -21.47 -14.75
CA ASP A 133 2.82 -22.70 -15.45
C ASP A 133 1.29 -22.89 -15.48
N ASN A 134 0.58 -22.38 -14.46
CA ASN A 134 -0.88 -22.45 -14.38
C ASN A 134 -1.57 -21.17 -14.86
N HIS A 135 -0.84 -20.25 -15.52
CA HIS A 135 -1.35 -19.01 -16.08
C HIS A 135 -2.14 -18.12 -15.09
N ILE A 136 -1.73 -18.13 -13.81
CA ILE A 136 -2.34 -17.30 -12.78
C ILE A 136 -1.86 -15.85 -12.91
N VAL A 137 -0.56 -15.67 -13.18
CA VAL A 137 0.07 -14.36 -13.33
C VAL A 137 0.83 -14.33 -14.65
N LYS A 138 0.75 -13.21 -15.36
CA LYS A 138 1.48 -12.99 -16.61
C LYS A 138 2.98 -12.85 -16.35
N GLU A 139 3.80 -13.18 -17.35
CA GLU A 139 5.25 -13.17 -17.20
C GLU A 139 5.80 -11.78 -16.86
N GLU A 140 5.23 -10.71 -17.43
CA GLU A 140 5.63 -9.33 -17.12
C GLU A 140 5.36 -8.91 -15.67
N ASP A 141 4.38 -9.55 -15.02
CA ASP A 141 3.93 -9.23 -13.66
C ASP A 141 4.53 -10.17 -12.61
N LEU A 142 5.29 -11.19 -13.01
CA LEU A 142 5.98 -12.09 -12.08
C LEU A 142 7.25 -11.46 -11.51
N PHE A 143 7.38 -11.49 -10.18
CA PHE A 143 8.64 -11.18 -9.51
C PHE A 143 9.62 -12.37 -9.57
N THR A 144 10.90 -12.08 -9.38
CA THR A 144 12.01 -13.03 -9.28
C THR A 144 12.43 -13.23 -7.82
N ILE A 145 13.08 -14.36 -7.51
CA ILE A 145 13.64 -14.61 -6.18
C ILE A 145 14.53 -13.45 -5.74
N SER A 146 15.36 -12.92 -6.64
CA SER A 146 16.23 -11.78 -6.35
C SER A 146 15.44 -10.53 -5.94
N GLU A 147 14.33 -10.21 -6.60
CA GLU A 147 13.49 -9.04 -6.29
C GLU A 147 12.88 -9.12 -4.87
N LEU A 148 12.48 -10.31 -4.39
CA LEU A 148 11.95 -10.49 -3.03
C LEU A 148 13.02 -10.36 -1.93
N PHE A 149 14.23 -10.87 -2.20
CA PHE A 149 15.33 -10.88 -1.23
C PHE A 149 16.23 -9.64 -1.32
N LYS A 150 16.08 -8.82 -2.35
CA LYS A 150 16.77 -7.53 -2.46
C LYS A 150 16.30 -6.63 -1.32
N ASP A 151 17.20 -5.80 -0.83
CA ASP A 151 16.87 -4.72 0.09
C ASP A 151 16.57 -3.47 -0.73
N ASP A 152 15.38 -3.42 -1.35
CA ASP A 152 14.90 -2.34 -2.23
C ASP A 152 13.36 -2.40 -2.33
N THR A 153 12.68 -1.37 -1.84
CA THR A 153 11.22 -1.29 -1.79
C THR A 153 10.61 -1.26 -3.19
N ASN A 154 11.31 -0.75 -4.21
CA ASN A 154 10.81 -0.75 -5.59
C ASN A 154 10.62 -2.18 -6.11
N SER A 155 11.56 -3.07 -5.79
CA SER A 155 11.44 -4.49 -6.13
C SER A 155 10.28 -5.15 -5.38
N PHE A 156 10.04 -4.71 -4.13
CA PHE A 156 8.93 -5.19 -3.32
C PHE A 156 7.55 -4.75 -3.84
N VAL A 157 7.42 -3.57 -4.48
CA VAL A 157 6.18 -3.15 -5.15
C VAL A 157 5.74 -4.20 -6.18
N LYS A 158 6.69 -4.76 -6.94
CA LYS A 158 6.39 -5.82 -7.92
C LYS A 158 5.96 -7.13 -7.24
N VAL A 159 6.59 -7.49 -6.13
CA VAL A 159 6.19 -8.64 -5.31
C VAL A 159 4.74 -8.49 -4.84
N LEU A 160 4.38 -7.33 -4.29
CA LEU A 160 3.02 -7.04 -3.84
C LEU A 160 2.02 -7.14 -4.99
N LYS A 161 2.35 -6.59 -6.17
CA LYS A 161 1.51 -6.68 -7.36
C LYS A 161 1.25 -8.14 -7.79
N THR A 162 2.28 -8.97 -7.85
CA THR A 162 2.12 -10.41 -8.17
C THR A 162 1.19 -11.09 -7.18
N ILE A 163 1.38 -10.87 -5.88
CA ILE A 163 0.61 -11.53 -4.84
C ILE A 163 -0.84 -11.01 -4.84
N GLU A 164 -1.05 -9.71 -5.06
CA GLU A 164 -2.38 -9.13 -5.23
C GLU A 164 -3.14 -9.81 -6.38
N ILE A 165 -2.51 -10.04 -7.54
CA ILE A 165 -3.14 -10.77 -8.66
C ILE A 165 -3.56 -12.19 -8.23
N VAL A 166 -2.70 -12.90 -7.50
CA VAL A 166 -3.01 -14.25 -7.01
C VAL A 166 -4.17 -14.22 -6.02
N VAL A 167 -4.17 -13.28 -5.07
CA VAL A 167 -5.22 -13.14 -4.06
C VAL A 167 -6.54 -12.70 -4.69
N ASP A 168 -6.53 -11.78 -5.63
CA ASP A 168 -7.71 -11.37 -6.40
C ASP A 168 -8.25 -12.55 -7.23
N THR A 169 -7.37 -13.44 -7.73
CA THR A 169 -7.79 -14.69 -8.38
C THR A 169 -8.50 -15.62 -7.40
N ILE A 170 -7.98 -15.80 -6.18
CA ILE A 170 -8.64 -16.58 -5.11
C ILE A 170 -10.01 -15.98 -4.80
N GLN A 171 -10.08 -14.65 -4.65
CA GLN A 171 -11.31 -13.91 -4.38
C GLN A 171 -12.34 -14.10 -5.51
N SER A 172 -11.92 -13.98 -6.77
CA SER A 172 -12.81 -14.12 -7.93
C SER A 172 -13.42 -15.53 -8.05
N ARG A 173 -12.76 -16.55 -7.47
CA ARG A 173 -13.25 -17.93 -7.37
C ARG A 173 -14.13 -18.17 -6.14
N GLY A 174 -14.32 -17.16 -5.28
CA GLY A 174 -15.09 -17.29 -4.04
C GLY A 174 -14.40 -18.10 -2.96
N LEU A 175 -13.06 -18.21 -3.00
CA LEU A 175 -12.27 -19.05 -2.10
C LEU A 175 -11.72 -18.30 -0.87
N LEU A 176 -12.05 -17.02 -0.72
CA LEU A 176 -11.76 -16.27 0.51
C LEU A 176 -12.92 -16.40 1.49
N ASP A 177 -12.62 -16.88 2.70
CA ASP A 177 -13.62 -16.93 3.76
C ASP A 177 -13.58 -15.65 4.59
N THR A 178 -14.42 -14.68 4.20
CA THR A 178 -14.56 -13.41 4.91
C THR A 178 -15.18 -13.56 6.30
N SER A 179 -15.84 -14.70 6.61
CA SER A 179 -16.42 -14.93 7.94
C SER A 179 -15.36 -15.15 9.03
N ARG A 180 -14.12 -15.44 8.63
CA ARG A 180 -12.97 -15.57 9.54
C ARG A 180 -12.49 -14.25 10.11
N LEU A 181 -12.89 -13.12 9.52
CA LEU A 181 -12.54 -11.79 10.02
C LEU A 181 -13.52 -11.35 11.10
N THR A 182 -13.14 -11.52 12.37
CA THR A 182 -13.80 -10.82 13.50
C THR A 182 -13.39 -9.35 13.55
N GLU A 183 -12.11 -9.07 13.29
CA GLU A 183 -11.53 -7.75 13.16
C GLU A 183 -10.51 -7.76 12.01
N LYS A 184 -10.43 -6.65 11.27
CA LYS A 184 -9.48 -6.50 10.16
C LYS A 184 -8.06 -6.31 10.71
N PRO A 185 -7.06 -7.13 10.34
CA PRO A 185 -5.68 -6.93 10.74
C PRO A 185 -5.14 -5.54 10.39
N SER A 186 -5.62 -4.94 9.29
CA SER A 186 -5.26 -3.57 8.91
C SER A 186 -5.63 -2.51 9.95
N ALA A 187 -6.64 -2.75 10.80
CA ALA A 187 -7.03 -1.85 11.89
C ALA A 187 -5.90 -1.70 12.94
N ARG A 188 -5.03 -2.71 13.06
CA ARG A 188 -3.81 -2.68 13.89
C ARG A 188 -2.68 -1.83 13.33
N PHE A 189 -2.84 -1.26 12.15
CA PHE A 189 -1.90 -0.28 11.57
C PHE A 189 -2.56 1.05 11.23
N ALA A 190 -3.89 1.04 11.05
CA ALA A 190 -4.64 2.25 10.79
C ALA A 190 -4.56 3.22 11.98
N GLU A 191 -4.61 4.51 11.66
CA GLU A 191 -4.66 5.64 12.59
C GLU A 191 -5.76 5.53 13.65
N ALA A 192 -6.70 4.58 13.51
CA ALA A 192 -7.71 4.24 14.49
C ALA A 192 -7.15 3.90 15.89
N GLN A 193 -5.87 3.55 16.02
CA GLN A 193 -5.22 3.37 17.34
C GLN A 193 -4.72 4.68 17.98
N LEU A 194 -4.40 5.69 17.17
CA LEU A 194 -4.07 7.01 17.67
C LEU A 194 -5.41 7.76 17.74
N GLY A 195 -6.08 7.65 18.89
CA GLY A 195 -7.25 8.47 19.19
C GLY A 195 -6.99 9.98 18.94
N PRO A 196 -7.98 10.85 19.14
CA PRO A 196 -7.75 12.29 19.01
C PRO A 196 -6.49 12.68 19.82
N PRO A 197 -5.54 13.41 19.22
CA PRO A 197 -4.27 13.72 19.88
C PRO A 197 -4.55 14.42 21.21
N GLN A 198 -3.99 13.89 22.28
CA GLN A 198 -4.24 14.36 23.64
C GLN A 198 -3.43 15.62 23.96
N ASP A 199 -2.31 15.84 23.27
CA ASP A 199 -1.47 17.01 23.41
C ASP A 199 -0.94 17.54 22.07
N ASN A 200 -0.26 18.71 22.12
CA ASN A 200 0.33 19.34 20.94
C ASN A 200 1.44 18.49 20.31
N ARG A 201 2.14 17.66 21.09
CA ARG A 201 3.24 16.83 20.61
C ARG A 201 2.69 15.69 19.76
N GLU A 202 1.67 15.00 20.25
CA GLU A 202 0.94 13.96 19.52
C GLU A 202 0.32 14.53 18.25
N ARG A 203 -0.25 15.72 18.31
CA ARG A 203 -0.78 16.41 17.12
C ARG A 203 0.31 16.67 16.08
N ALA A 204 1.46 17.20 16.50
CA ALA A 204 2.57 17.47 15.58
C ALA A 204 3.16 16.19 14.98
N ILE A 205 3.29 15.11 15.76
CA ILE A 205 3.74 13.81 15.26
C ILE A 205 2.73 13.22 14.25
N LYS A 206 1.43 13.28 14.58
CA LYS A 206 0.37 12.82 13.69
C LYS A 206 0.41 13.57 12.35
N GLU A 207 0.46 14.89 12.39
CA GLU A 207 0.56 15.73 11.20
C GLU A 207 1.82 15.43 10.38
N LEU A 208 2.97 15.25 11.04
CA LEU A 208 4.22 14.87 10.36
C LEU A 208 4.07 13.53 9.62
N VAL A 209 3.50 12.52 10.26
CA VAL A 209 3.29 11.20 9.64
C VAL A 209 2.29 11.27 8.49
N GLU A 210 1.17 11.98 8.65
CA GLU A 210 0.16 12.15 7.61
C GLU A 210 0.72 12.88 6.38
N THR A 211 1.45 13.97 6.61
CA THR A 211 2.08 14.75 5.53
C THR A 211 3.19 13.99 4.84
N GLU A 212 3.99 13.21 5.57
CA GLU A 212 5.04 12.35 4.99
C GLU A 212 4.43 11.22 4.15
N ARG A 213 3.36 10.57 4.62
CA ARG A 213 2.64 9.55 3.84
C ARG A 213 2.08 10.12 2.55
N LYS A 214 1.52 11.34 2.60
CA LYS A 214 1.04 12.03 1.41
C LYS A 214 2.19 12.34 0.45
N TYR A 215 3.32 12.83 0.95
CA TYR A 215 4.50 13.10 0.14
C TYR A 215 5.03 11.83 -0.55
N VAL A 216 5.14 10.72 0.17
CA VAL A 216 5.50 9.42 -0.41
C VAL A 216 4.50 9.03 -1.50
N HIS A 217 3.20 9.12 -1.24
CA HIS A 217 2.18 8.80 -2.23
C HIS A 217 2.33 9.63 -3.52
N ASP A 218 2.60 10.94 -3.41
CA ASP A 218 2.83 11.81 -4.56
C ASP A 218 4.09 11.40 -5.35
N LEU A 219 5.16 10.97 -4.66
CA LEU A 219 6.35 10.41 -5.30
C LEU A 219 6.07 9.08 -6.03
N GLU A 220 5.24 8.22 -5.46
CA GLU A 220 4.81 6.96 -6.10
C GLU A 220 3.99 7.23 -7.36
N GLN A 221 3.14 8.25 -7.32
CA GLN A 221 2.39 8.70 -8.50
C GLN A 221 3.34 9.22 -9.60
N LEU A 222 4.41 9.91 -9.21
CA LEU A 222 5.44 10.37 -10.15
C LEU A 222 6.23 9.19 -10.75
N GLN A 223 6.54 8.16 -9.96
CA GLN A 223 7.14 6.92 -10.48
C GLN A 223 6.21 6.23 -11.49
N ALA A 224 4.90 6.17 -11.21
CA ALA A 224 3.95 5.58 -12.13
C ALA A 224 3.90 6.32 -13.49
N TYR A 225 4.00 7.66 -13.48
CA TYR A 225 4.14 8.43 -14.73
C TYR A 225 5.45 8.13 -15.45
N MET A 226 6.57 8.02 -14.72
CA MET A 226 7.86 7.62 -15.29
C MET A 226 7.76 6.25 -15.98
N ASP A 227 7.17 5.26 -15.31
CA ASP A 227 6.99 3.90 -15.85
C ASP A 227 6.07 3.88 -17.08
N GLU A 228 5.01 4.69 -17.09
CA GLU A 228 4.10 4.80 -18.22
C GLU A 228 4.78 5.42 -19.45
N LEU A 229 5.61 6.45 -19.26
CA LEU A 229 6.40 7.07 -20.31
C LEU A 229 7.41 6.09 -20.93
N ILE A 230 8.08 5.29 -20.09
CA ILE A 230 9.00 4.23 -20.53
C ILE A 230 8.22 3.18 -21.33
N LYS A 231 7.12 2.67 -20.79
CA LYS A 231 6.34 1.58 -21.41
C LYS A 231 5.75 1.97 -22.75
N LYS A 232 5.25 3.20 -22.89
CA LYS A 232 4.69 3.72 -24.14
C LYS A 232 5.74 4.28 -25.10
N ASN A 233 7.01 4.33 -24.69
CA ASN A 233 8.13 4.88 -25.45
C ASN A 233 7.82 6.29 -26.01
N VAL A 234 7.21 7.14 -25.17
CA VAL A 234 6.75 8.49 -25.57
C VAL A 234 7.92 9.46 -25.70
N VAL A 235 8.95 9.28 -24.89
CA VAL A 235 10.14 10.14 -24.80
C VAL A 235 11.40 9.28 -24.76
N SER A 236 12.52 9.86 -25.20
CA SER A 236 13.81 9.16 -25.20
C SER A 236 14.29 8.82 -23.78
N SER A 237 15.09 7.76 -23.64
CA SER A 237 15.65 7.36 -22.34
C SER A 237 16.47 8.48 -21.68
N ASP A 238 17.21 9.27 -22.46
CA ASP A 238 17.96 10.42 -21.97
C ASP A 238 17.04 11.52 -21.41
N THR A 239 15.92 11.78 -22.09
CA THR A 239 14.90 12.72 -21.62
C THR A 239 14.25 12.26 -20.31
N ILE A 240 13.93 10.96 -20.18
CA ILE A 240 13.37 10.38 -18.95
C ILE A 240 14.37 10.55 -17.80
N ARG A 241 15.65 10.24 -18.04
CA ARG A 241 16.71 10.42 -17.04
C ARG A 241 16.86 11.88 -16.62
N TYR A 242 16.72 12.82 -17.55
CA TYR A 242 16.77 14.25 -17.25
C TYR A 242 15.54 14.72 -16.44
N MET A 243 14.34 14.23 -16.76
CA MET A 243 13.10 14.61 -16.09
C MET A 243 12.98 14.06 -14.67
N PHE A 244 13.32 12.78 -14.47
CA PHE A 244 13.07 12.08 -13.20
C PHE A 244 14.33 11.84 -12.36
N ALA A 245 15.53 12.08 -12.91
CA ALA A 245 16.81 12.00 -12.21
C ALA A 245 16.95 10.74 -11.34
N ASN A 246 17.04 10.90 -10.01
CA ASN A 246 17.20 9.85 -9.01
C ASN A 246 15.90 9.50 -8.27
N LEU A 247 14.73 9.73 -8.90
CA LEU A 247 13.42 9.52 -8.28
C LEU A 247 13.29 8.16 -7.58
N ASN A 248 13.73 7.06 -8.21
CA ASN A 248 13.66 5.72 -7.61
C ASN A 248 14.40 5.60 -6.27
N SER A 249 15.54 6.27 -6.14
CA SER A 249 16.29 6.31 -4.88
C SER A 249 15.61 7.18 -3.83
N ILE A 250 15.01 8.30 -4.25
CA ILE A 250 14.25 9.17 -3.35
C ILE A 250 13.03 8.42 -2.80
N VAL A 251 12.25 7.77 -3.66
CA VAL A 251 11.06 7.03 -3.23
C VAL A 251 11.44 5.88 -2.32
N ASP A 252 12.50 5.12 -2.64
CA ASP A 252 12.98 4.04 -1.76
C ASP A 252 13.37 4.58 -0.38
N PHE A 253 14.10 5.68 -0.34
CA PHE A 253 14.49 6.32 0.91
C PHE A 253 13.28 6.75 1.74
N GLN A 254 12.30 7.44 1.12
CA GLN A 254 11.14 7.95 1.86
C GLN A 254 10.19 6.84 2.30
N ARG A 255 10.03 5.77 1.51
CA ARG A 255 9.30 4.58 1.95
C ARG A 255 9.95 3.95 3.18
N ARG A 256 11.28 3.82 3.18
CA ARG A 256 12.02 3.29 4.34
C ARG A 256 11.97 4.20 5.54
N PHE A 257 11.91 5.52 5.34
CA PHE A 257 11.78 6.47 6.44
C PHE A 257 10.46 6.28 7.22
N LEU A 258 9.41 5.79 6.55
CA LEU A 258 8.12 5.43 7.17
C LEU A 258 8.08 4.00 7.75
N ILE A 259 9.09 3.16 7.50
CA ILE A 259 9.18 1.77 8.00
C ILE A 259 9.98 1.73 9.30
#